data_AF-A0A2E3QQF7-F1
#
_entry.id   AF-A0A2E3QQF7-F1
#
_cell.length_a   1.000
_cell.length_b   1.000
_cell.length_c   1.000
_cell.angle_alpha   90.00
_cell.angle_beta   90.00
_cell.angle_gamma   90.00
#
_symmetry.space_group_name_H-M   'P 1'
#
loop_
_entity.id
_entity.type
_entity.pdbx_description
1 polymer ?
#
loop_
_entity_poly.entity_id
_entity_poly.type
_entity_poly.pdbx_seq_one_letter_code
_entity_poly.pdbx_strand_id
1 'polypeptide(L)'
;MQDKISSVNSQLDKLEKISNRISILISSGDYDKINHLDRIRKKIIIDMQEKNLEFDNTSKKTVLKLISQNKEIISEFRQKNKESLSKILEAKKCAKAYQATY
;
A
#
# COMPACT_ATOMS: atom_id res chain seq x y z
N MET A 1 -7.52 -6.50 34.14
CA MET A 1 -6.69 -6.78 32.96
C MET A 1 -6.28 -5.44 32.37
N GLN A 2 -5.00 -5.06 32.47
CA GLN A 2 -4.51 -3.83 31.84
C GLN A 2 -4.60 -3.98 30.32
N ASP A 3 -5.52 -3.25 29.70
CA ASP A 3 -5.46 -3.00 28.26
C ASP A 3 -4.11 -2.37 27.95
N LYS A 4 -3.29 -3.14 27.23
CA LYS A 4 -1.95 -2.77 26.78
C LYS A 4 -2.07 -1.45 26.03
N ILE A 5 -1.69 -0.34 26.66
CA ILE A 5 -1.46 0.93 25.99
C ILE A 5 -0.33 0.66 25.00
N SER A 6 -0.68 0.35 23.76
CA SER A 6 0.28 0.15 22.69
C SER A 6 0.98 1.49 22.46
N SER A 7 2.25 1.59 22.83
CA SER A 7 3.07 2.77 22.57
C SER A 7 3.01 3.17 21.10
N VAL A 8 3.03 4.48 20.80
CA VAL A 8 3.09 5.07 19.45
C VAL A 8 4.09 4.32 18.56
N ASN A 9 5.29 4.05 19.08
CA ASN A 9 6.34 3.34 18.35
C ASN A 9 5.93 1.94 17.90
N SER A 10 5.16 1.22 18.72
CA SER A 10 4.67 -0.12 18.36
C SER A 10 3.62 -0.09 17.26
N GLN A 11 2.83 0.98 17.17
CA GLN A 11 1.87 1.17 16.08
C GLN A 11 2.58 1.60 14.79
N LEU A 12 3.60 2.47 14.90
CA LEU A 12 4.44 2.85 13.77
C LEU A 12 5.21 1.67 13.18
N ASP A 13 5.78 0.79 14.01
CA ASP A 13 6.45 -0.43 13.56
C ASP A 13 5.47 -1.39 12.83
N LYS A 14 4.24 -1.51 13.32
CA LYS A 14 3.19 -2.27 12.61
C LYS A 14 2.86 -1.65 11.26
N LEU A 15 2.73 -0.32 11.17
CA LEU A 15 2.48 0.38 9.91
C LEU A 15 3.63 0.16 8.91
N GLU A 16 4.88 0.22 9.38
CA GLU A 16 6.06 -0.06 8.55
C GLU A 16 6.06 -1.49 8.01
N LYS A 17 5.80 -2.48 8.89
CA LYS A 17 5.70 -3.90 8.50
C LYS A 17 4.60 -4.13 7.47
N ILE A 18 3.44 -3.50 7.65
CA ILE A 18 2.35 -3.59 6.67
C ILE A 18 2.76 -2.98 5.33
N SER A 19 3.36 -1.77 5.33
CA SER A 19 3.84 -1.11 4.11
C SER A 19 4.87 -1.97 3.36
N ASN A 20 5.84 -2.56 4.08
CA ASN A 20 6.83 -3.45 3.47
C ASN A 20 6.17 -4.71 2.88
N ARG A 21 5.18 -5.27 3.56
CA ARG A 21 4.45 -6.45 3.05
C ARG A 21 3.61 -6.12 1.82
N ILE A 22 2.97 -4.96 1.78
CA ILE A 22 2.23 -4.48 0.60
C ILE A 22 3.17 -4.31 -0.59
N SER A 23 4.36 -3.73 -0.38
CA SER A 23 5.37 -3.56 -1.44
C SER A 23 5.76 -4.90 -2.09
N ILE A 24 5.96 -5.94 -1.28
CA ILE A 24 6.24 -7.30 -1.78
C ILE A 24 5.04 -7.86 -2.55
N LEU A 25 3.83 -7.73 -1.99
CA LEU A 25 2.63 -8.30 -2.59
C LEU A 25 2.24 -7.64 -3.92
N ILE A 26 2.54 -6.35 -4.08
CA ILE A 26 2.34 -5.62 -5.34
C ILE A 26 3.08 -6.32 -6.48
N SER A 27 4.30 -6.78 -6.24
CA SER A 27 5.07 -7.50 -7.26
C SER A 27 4.49 -8.87 -7.59
N SER A 28 3.78 -9.50 -6.66
CA SER A 28 3.10 -10.79 -6.86
C SER A 28 1.67 -10.67 -7.43
N GLY A 29 1.11 -9.46 -7.52
CA GLY A 29 -0.27 -9.23 -8.00
C GLY A 29 -1.38 -9.75 -7.09
N ASP A 30 -1.09 -10.08 -5.82
CA ASP A 30 -2.08 -10.60 -4.86
C ASP A 30 -2.87 -9.45 -4.22
N TYR A 31 -3.84 -8.94 -4.98
CA TYR A 31 -4.65 -7.77 -4.60
C TYR A 31 -5.57 -8.03 -3.40
N ASP A 32 -6.00 -9.27 -3.18
CA ASP A 32 -6.86 -9.61 -2.04
C ASP A 32 -6.11 -9.47 -0.71
N LYS A 33 -4.88 -9.97 -0.64
CA LYS A 33 -4.02 -9.76 0.54
C LYS A 33 -3.64 -8.31 0.72
N ILE A 34 -3.38 -7.56 -0.36
CA ILE A 34 -3.13 -6.12 -0.29
C ILE A 34 -4.34 -5.38 0.31
N ASN A 35 -5.55 -5.68 -0.16
CA ASN A 35 -6.78 -5.07 0.35
C ASN A 35 -7.02 -5.40 1.83
N HIS A 36 -6.75 -6.64 2.24
CA HIS A 36 -6.85 -7.04 3.63
C HIS A 36 -5.87 -6.26 4.52
N LEU A 37 -4.61 -6.16 4.11
CA LEU A 37 -3.58 -5.39 4.82
C LEU A 37 -3.90 -3.89 4.87
N ASP A 38 -4.47 -3.33 3.81
CA ASP A 38 -4.90 -1.92 3.78
C ASP A 38 -6.04 -1.65 4.76
N ARG A 39 -6.99 -2.58 4.92
CA ARG A 39 -8.03 -2.47 5.96
C ARG A 39 -7.44 -2.45 7.35
N ILE A 40 -6.46 -3.31 7.64
CA ILE A 40 -5.75 -3.32 8.92
C ILE A 40 -4.99 -2.01 9.15
N ARG A 41 -4.29 -1.52 8.11
CA ARG A 41 -3.56 -0.24 8.14
C ARG A 41 -4.48 0.93 8.50
N LYS A 42 -5.64 1.02 7.84
CA LYS A 42 -6.65 2.06 8.11
C LYS A 42 -7.17 1.97 9.54
N LYS A 43 -7.46 0.76 10.03
CA LYS A 43 -7.90 0.55 11.41
C LYS A 43 -6.87 1.06 12.41
N ILE A 44 -5.58 0.73 12.23
CA ILE A 44 -4.51 1.23 13.11
C ILE A 44 -4.47 2.76 13.12
N ILE A 45 -4.58 3.41 11.96
CA ILE A 45 -4.57 4.88 11.86
C ILE A 45 -5.76 5.48 12.62
N ILE A 46 -6.96 4.94 12.43
CA ILE A 46 -8.17 5.38 13.13
C ILE A 46 -8.00 5.22 14.64
N ASP A 47 -7.55 4.04 15.09
CA ASP A 47 -7.31 3.76 16.51
C ASP A 47 -6.28 4.74 17.12
N MET A 48 -5.26 5.16 16.36
CA MET A 48 -4.27 6.16 16.80
C MET A 48 -4.86 7.57 16.88
N GLN A 49 -5.75 7.93 15.95
CA GLN A 49 -6.44 9.23 15.92
C GLN A 49 -7.44 9.34 17.07
N GLU A 50 -8.28 8.32 17.29
CA GLU A 50 -9.28 8.30 18.37
C GLU A 50 -8.64 8.38 19.76
N LYS A 51 -7.43 7.82 19.91
CA LYS A 51 -6.66 7.86 21.16
C LYS A 51 -5.88 9.15 21.39
N ASN A 52 -5.97 10.13 20.47
CA ASN A 52 -5.20 11.38 20.51
C ASN A 52 -3.72 11.16 20.87
N LEU A 53 -3.11 10.14 20.26
CA LEU A 53 -1.72 9.81 20.58
C LEU A 53 -0.80 10.97 20.19
N GLU A 54 -0.11 11.54 21.18
CA GLU A 54 0.88 12.57 20.92
C GLU A 54 2.15 11.96 20.30
N PHE A 55 2.57 12.54 19.18
CA PHE A 55 3.81 12.17 18.52
C PHE A 55 4.95 13.03 19.05
N ASP A 56 5.96 12.41 19.64
CA ASP A 56 7.24 13.07 19.89
C ASP A 56 7.96 13.38 18.56
N ASN A 57 9.05 14.16 18.63
CA ASN A 57 9.80 14.54 17.43
C ASN A 57 10.37 13.34 16.66
N THR A 58 10.69 12.25 17.35
CA THR A 58 11.20 11.01 16.74
C THR A 58 10.10 10.30 15.95
N SER A 59 8.94 10.13 16.56
CA SER A 59 7.75 9.51 15.96
C SER A 59 7.25 10.32 14.77
N LYS A 60 7.30 11.66 14.84
CA LYS A 60 6.99 12.54 13.70
C LYS A 60 7.92 12.29 12.51
N LYS A 61 9.23 12.19 12.74
CA LYS A 61 10.21 11.85 11.68
C LYS A 61 9.92 10.49 11.06
N THR A 62 9.60 9.49 11.88
CA THR A 62 9.25 8.15 11.41
C THR A 62 7.98 8.16 10.56
N VAL A 63 6.93 8.88 10.97
CA VAL A 63 5.71 9.04 10.18
C VAL A 63 6.00 9.69 8.82
N LEU A 64 6.80 10.76 8.80
CA LEU A 64 7.18 11.44 7.54
C LEU A 64 7.95 10.49 6.60
N LYS A 65 8.87 9.68 7.15
CA LYS A 65 9.58 8.65 6.39
C LYS A 65 8.62 7.62 5.79
N LEU A 66 7.67 7.11 6.57
CA LEU A 66 6.66 6.15 6.11
C LEU A 66 5.76 6.74 5.01
N ILE A 67 5.40 8.03 5.13
CA ILE A 67 4.64 8.73 4.08
C ILE A 67 5.45 8.81 2.79
N SER A 68 6.74 9.15 2.88
CA SER A 68 7.62 9.23 1.71
C SER A 68 7.74 7.88 1.00
N GLN A 69 8.03 6.82 1.75
CA GLN A 69 8.13 5.46 1.21
C GLN A 69 6.82 5.01 0.54
N ASN A 70 5.67 5.29 1.14
CA ASN A 70 4.39 4.95 0.56
C ASN A 70 4.11 5.71 -0.76
N LYS A 71 4.58 6.95 -0.90
CA LYS A 71 4.44 7.71 -2.16
C LYS A 71 5.22 7.05 -3.29
N GLU A 72 6.43 6.59 -3.02
CA GLU A 72 7.28 5.88 -3.99
C GLU A 72 6.62 4.58 -4.43
N ILE A 73 6.19 3.74 -3.48
CA ILE A 73 5.51 2.46 -3.76
C ILE A 73 4.27 2.68 -4.64
N ILE A 74 3.46 3.71 -4.36
CA ILE A 74 2.27 4.03 -5.17
C ILE A 74 2.65 4.47 -6.58
N SER A 75 3.72 5.25 -6.72
CA SER A 75 4.20 5.71 -8.02
C SER A 75 4.63 4.54 -8.90
N GLU A 76 5.47 3.65 -8.37
CA GLU A 76 5.92 2.45 -9.07
C GLU A 76 4.76 1.54 -9.46
N PHE A 77 3.80 1.35 -8.55
CA PHE A 77 2.62 0.54 -8.80
C PHE A 77 1.77 1.10 -9.96
N ARG A 78 1.52 2.41 -9.97
CA ARG A 78 0.76 3.07 -11.04
C ARG A 78 1.46 2.93 -12.39
N GLN A 79 2.78 3.07 -12.40
CA GLN A 79 3.57 2.93 -13.61
C GLN A 79 3.49 1.51 -14.19
N LYS A 80 3.73 0.48 -13.36
CA LYS A 80 3.61 -0.94 -13.78
C LYS A 80 2.23 -1.27 -14.34
N ASN A 81 1.16 -0.78 -13.70
CA ASN A 81 -0.21 -1.00 -14.18
C ASN A 81 -0.48 -0.32 -15.53
N LYS A 82 0.04 0.90 -15.73
CA LYS A 82 -0.07 1.61 -17.00
C LYS A 82 0.63 0.85 -18.14
N GLU A 83 1.83 0.33 -17.87
CA GLU A 83 2.58 -0.48 -18.84
C GLU A 83 1.85 -1.79 -19.17
N SER A 84 1.32 -2.49 -18.17
CA SER A 84 0.54 -3.71 -18.36
C SER A 84 -0.72 -3.45 -19.20
N LEU A 85 -1.47 -2.41 -18.88
CA LEU A 85 -2.68 -2.02 -19.63
C LEU A 85 -2.35 -1.69 -21.09
N SER A 86 -1.25 -0.97 -21.34
CA SER A 86 -0.80 -0.65 -22.70
C SER A 86 -0.55 -1.93 -23.52
N LYS A 87 0.15 -2.92 -22.95
CA LYS A 87 0.39 -4.22 -23.60
C LYS A 87 -0.90 -4.96 -23.93
N ILE A 88 -1.88 -4.96 -23.01
CA ILE A 88 -3.19 -5.59 -23.22
C ILE A 88 -3.97 -4.88 -24.34
N LEU A 89 -3.93 -3.55 -24.38
CA LEU A 89 -4.60 -2.77 -25.42
C LEU A 89 -4.02 -3.04 -26.81
N GLU A 90 -2.68 -3.12 -26.92
CA GLU A 90 -2.02 -3.49 -28.18
C GLU A 90 -2.36 -4.92 -28.59
N ALA A 91 -2.29 -5.89 -27.66
CA ALA A 91 -2.69 -7.27 -27.94
C ALA A 91 -4.15 -7.37 -28.42
N LYS A 92 -5.06 -6.61 -27.79
CA LYS A 92 -6.47 -6.53 -28.20
C LYS A 92 -6.64 -5.92 -29.59
N LYS A 93 -5.85 -4.89 -29.92
CA LYS A 93 -5.86 -4.25 -31.25
C LYS A 93 -5.40 -5.23 -32.33
N CYS A 94 -4.32 -5.96 -32.08
CA CYS A 94 -3.83 -7.00 -32.98
C CYS A 94 -4.87 -8.12 -33.17
N ALA A 95 -5.45 -8.65 -32.09
CA ALA A 95 -6.46 -9.69 -32.17
C ALA A 95 -7.68 -9.27 -33.00
N LYS A 96 -8.15 -8.02 -32.84
CA LYS A 96 -9.24 -7.46 -33.66
C LYS A 96 -8.86 -7.36 -35.14
N ALA A 97 -7.62 -6.97 -35.45
CA ALA A 97 -7.16 -6.89 -36.83
C ALA A 97 -7.14 -8.28 -37.48
N TYR A 98 -6.62 -9.30 -36.78
CA TYR A 98 -6.63 -10.68 -37.27
C TYR A 98 -8.04 -11.23 -37.49
N GLN A 99 -8.98 -10.91 -36.58
CA GLN A 99 -10.35 -11.35 -36.71
C GLN A 99 -11.11 -10.64 -37.85
N ALA A 100 -10.70 -9.43 -38.24
CA ALA A 100 -11.28 -8.70 -39.37
C ALA A 100 -10.74 -9.14 -40.75
N THR A 101 -9.63 -9.90 -40.77
CA THR A 101 -9.02 -10.43 -42.00
C THR A 101 -9.51 -11.83 -42.38
N TYR A 102 -10.37 -12.45 -41.57
CA TYR A 102 -11.06 -13.73 -41.84
C TYR A 102 -12.56 -13.48 -41.97
#